data_AF-A0A7K0MWY4-F1
#
_entry.id   AF-A0A7K0MWY4-F1
#
_cell.length_a   1.000
_cell.length_b   1.000
_cell.length_c   1.000
_cell.angle_alpha   90.00
_cell.angle_beta   90.00
_cell.angle_gamma   90.00
#
_symmetry.space_group_name_H-M   'P 1'
#
loop_
_entity.id
_entity.type
_entity.pdbx_description
1 polymer ?
#
loop_
_entity_poly.entity_id
_entity_poly.type
_entity_poly.pdbx_seq_one_letter_code
_entity_poly.pdbx_strand_id
1 'polypeptide(L)'
;MSEAGILSNPRSSPLVHSQYFDGEAVLALGDELHLLNPVAALVWQCCDGESSSTEIADDLAEVFGAAPGTLQSDVEKAIGEFKSAGLLVPDEDGAGASQRLSRLLTAYDLDCESCKEAQPRAFRTVLEFGGHLVVIGFDTEDACTAVEAAFSSYVLAPSDTPEPVDDARPAFSLTLATNTVDSRGIRPLHLLYRGGEVVVSGRNASRVLNALAAYLAFHGDLSSAGVVAIPGLVVAKAGTNPGEPVMLLQANTRLSGRERRLAKAGIMVADSPAIWLDPATHEVLVGAPGVSFDSSPLTSLAEGLPRLGADIAILSPGRYPVQAVSARGAHDPLSALLAFAPPSEGWPLAESGLEALDALLDRVEIIEGNDIRG
;
A
#
# COMPACT_ATOMS: atom_id res chain seq x y z
N MET A 1 -34.67 -22.32 -26.55
CA MET A 1 -34.23 -20.91 -26.50
C MET A 1 -34.35 -20.50 -25.05
N SER A 2 -33.22 -20.41 -24.35
CA SER A 2 -33.18 -20.03 -22.93
C SER A 2 -33.33 -18.52 -22.86
N GLU A 3 -34.26 -18.00 -22.06
CA GLU A 3 -34.31 -16.59 -21.68
C GLU A 3 -32.99 -16.26 -20.98
N ALA A 4 -32.12 -15.51 -21.66
CA ALA A 4 -30.95 -14.92 -21.05
C ALA A 4 -31.46 -13.84 -20.10
N GLY A 5 -31.50 -14.12 -18.80
CA GLY A 5 -31.80 -13.12 -17.79
C GLY A 5 -30.85 -11.93 -17.97
N ILE A 6 -31.45 -10.79 -18.32
CA ILE A 6 -30.77 -9.50 -18.38
C ILE A 6 -30.28 -9.23 -16.95
N LEU A 7 -28.96 -9.09 -16.77
CA LEU A 7 -28.42 -8.63 -15.49
C LEU A 7 -28.95 -7.22 -15.31
N SER A 8 -29.64 -6.97 -14.20
CA SER A 8 -30.28 -5.67 -13.93
C SER A 8 -29.20 -4.58 -13.90
N ASN A 9 -28.09 -4.85 -13.19
CA ASN A 9 -26.96 -3.93 -13.04
C ASN A 9 -25.63 -4.66 -13.29
N PRO A 10 -24.91 -4.43 -14.41
CA PRO A 10 -23.62 -5.07 -14.68
C PRO A 10 -22.54 -4.62 -13.68
N ARG A 11 -21.77 -5.57 -13.15
CA ARG A 11 -20.63 -5.30 -12.26
C ARG A 11 -19.36 -5.97 -12.78
N SER A 12 -18.28 -5.21 -12.92
CA SER A 12 -16.94 -5.71 -13.25
C SER A 12 -16.46 -6.73 -12.23
N SER A 13 -15.88 -7.83 -12.68
CA SER A 13 -15.23 -8.81 -11.81
C SER A 13 -13.99 -8.21 -11.14
N PRO A 14 -13.81 -8.40 -9.81
CA PRO A 14 -12.65 -7.87 -9.10
C PRO A 14 -11.33 -8.55 -9.51
N LEU A 15 -11.40 -9.68 -10.21
CA LEU A 15 -10.25 -10.40 -10.75
C LEU A 15 -9.73 -9.78 -12.07
N VAL A 16 -10.46 -8.80 -12.63
CA VAL A 16 -10.08 -8.14 -13.88
C VAL A 16 -9.19 -6.94 -13.57
N HIS A 17 -7.96 -6.97 -14.07
CA HIS A 17 -7.09 -5.79 -14.08
C HIS A 17 -7.37 -4.95 -15.34
N SER A 18 -7.42 -3.62 -15.20
CA SER A 18 -7.67 -2.73 -16.33
C SER A 18 -6.62 -1.63 -16.42
N GLN A 19 -6.26 -1.27 -17.65
CA GLN A 19 -5.36 -0.16 -17.96
C GLN A 19 -5.88 0.60 -19.19
N TYR A 20 -5.94 1.93 -19.10
CA TYR A 20 -6.50 2.79 -20.15
C TYR A 20 -5.41 3.49 -20.97
N PHE A 21 -5.66 3.64 -22.27
CA PHE A 21 -4.76 4.27 -23.24
C PHE A 21 -5.58 5.01 -24.30
N ASP A 22 -5.44 6.34 -24.42
CA ASP A 22 -6.08 7.15 -25.46
C ASP A 22 -7.60 6.88 -25.66
N GLY A 23 -8.31 6.65 -24.54
CA GLY A 23 -9.74 6.34 -24.53
C GLY A 23 -10.08 4.86 -24.71
N GLU A 24 -9.12 4.02 -25.10
CA GLU A 24 -9.23 2.56 -25.11
C GLU A 24 -8.87 1.96 -23.75
N ALA A 25 -9.13 0.67 -23.57
CA ALA A 25 -8.72 -0.07 -22.38
C ALA A 25 -8.22 -1.47 -22.71
N VAL A 26 -7.23 -1.95 -21.97
CA VAL A 26 -6.81 -3.35 -21.93
C VAL A 26 -7.30 -3.95 -20.62
N LEU A 27 -8.09 -5.02 -20.71
CA LEU A 27 -8.53 -5.82 -19.58
C LEU A 27 -7.74 -7.13 -19.53
N ALA A 28 -7.26 -7.52 -18.36
CA ALA A 28 -6.57 -8.78 -18.12
C ALA A 28 -7.34 -9.62 -17.09
N LEU A 29 -7.63 -10.88 -17.43
CA LEU A 29 -8.23 -11.87 -16.55
C LEU A 29 -7.45 -13.19 -16.69
N GLY A 30 -6.62 -13.52 -15.70
CA GLY A 30 -5.68 -14.63 -15.81
C GLY A 30 -4.68 -14.40 -16.96
N ASP A 31 -4.59 -15.36 -17.88
CA ASP A 31 -3.73 -15.28 -19.07
C ASP A 31 -4.44 -14.66 -20.29
N GLU A 32 -5.71 -14.26 -20.15
CA GLU A 32 -6.50 -13.68 -21.23
C GLU A 32 -6.42 -12.15 -21.21
N LEU A 33 -6.24 -11.55 -22.40
CA LEU A 33 -6.24 -10.11 -22.61
C LEU A 33 -7.38 -9.73 -23.56
N HIS A 34 -8.17 -8.73 -23.16
CA HIS A 34 -9.25 -8.15 -23.95
C HIS A 34 -8.93 -6.69 -24.24
N LEU A 35 -8.91 -6.32 -25.51
CA LEU A 35 -8.76 -4.94 -25.93
C LEU A 35 -10.15 -4.34 -26.16
N LEU A 36 -10.44 -3.24 -25.48
CA LEU A 36 -11.68 -2.49 -25.60
C LEU A 36 -11.47 -1.28 -26.51
N ASN A 37 -12.37 -1.12 -27.46
CA ASN A 37 -12.48 0.13 -28.21
C ASN A 37 -12.96 1.26 -27.27
N PRO A 38 -12.93 2.53 -27.70
CA PRO A 38 -13.25 3.64 -26.82
C PRO A 38 -14.66 3.63 -26.22
N VAL A 39 -15.66 3.18 -26.98
CA VAL A 39 -17.05 3.11 -26.49
C VAL A 39 -17.20 1.97 -25.47
N ALA A 40 -16.63 0.80 -25.75
CA ALA A 40 -16.64 -0.33 -24.84
C ALA A 40 -15.87 -0.03 -23.54
N ALA A 41 -14.78 0.74 -23.62
CA ALA A 41 -14.03 1.19 -22.45
C ALA A 41 -14.88 2.08 -21.51
N LEU A 42 -15.73 2.96 -22.07
CA LEU A 42 -16.67 3.75 -21.27
C LEU A 42 -17.78 2.89 -20.67
N VAL A 43 -18.36 1.96 -21.44
CA VAL A 43 -19.35 1.02 -20.90
C VAL A 43 -18.76 0.21 -19.74
N TRP A 44 -17.50 -0.23 -19.87
CA TRP A 44 -16.79 -0.94 -18.80
C TRP A 44 -16.62 -0.10 -17.53
N GLN A 45 -16.32 1.20 -17.65
CA GLN A 45 -16.22 2.12 -16.50
C GLN A 45 -17.55 2.27 -15.76
N CYS A 46 -18.68 2.12 -16.44
CA CYS A 46 -20.01 2.19 -15.84
C CYS A 46 -20.53 0.84 -15.31
N CYS A 47 -19.76 -0.25 -15.45
CA CYS A 47 -20.13 -1.56 -14.90
C CYS A 47 -19.79 -1.66 -13.40
N ASP A 48 -20.38 -0.80 -12.57
CA ASP A 48 -20.16 -0.72 -11.12
C ASP A 48 -21.13 -1.59 -10.29
N GLY A 49 -22.17 -2.11 -10.93
CA GLY A 49 -23.28 -2.84 -10.29
C GLY A 49 -24.33 -1.94 -9.65
N GLU A 50 -24.28 -0.63 -9.87
CA GLU A 50 -25.29 0.35 -9.45
C GLU A 50 -26.13 0.81 -10.66
N SER A 51 -25.48 1.10 -11.78
CA SER A 51 -26.16 1.55 -13.00
C SER A 51 -26.75 0.39 -13.80
N SER A 52 -27.99 0.55 -14.25
CA SER A 52 -28.62 -0.36 -15.20
C SER A 52 -28.13 -0.11 -16.63
N SER A 53 -28.23 -1.12 -17.50
CA SER A 53 -27.84 -0.97 -18.92
C SER A 53 -28.53 0.21 -19.63
N THR A 54 -29.76 0.54 -19.24
CA THR A 54 -30.51 1.68 -19.76
C THR A 54 -29.94 3.01 -19.30
N GLU A 55 -29.62 3.15 -18.00
CA GLU A 55 -29.00 4.36 -17.45
C GLU A 55 -27.64 4.61 -18.10
N ILE A 56 -26.82 3.55 -18.25
CA ILE A 56 -25.52 3.63 -18.93
C ILE A 56 -25.70 4.12 -20.38
N ALA A 57 -26.71 3.61 -21.10
CA ALA A 57 -26.97 4.00 -22.48
C ALA A 57 -27.43 5.47 -22.60
N ASP A 58 -28.27 5.94 -21.68
CA ASP A 58 -28.73 7.32 -21.65
C ASP A 58 -27.59 8.30 -21.29
N ASP A 59 -26.75 7.96 -20.31
CA ASP A 59 -25.58 8.76 -19.92
C ASP A 59 -24.58 8.88 -21.09
N LEU A 60 -24.28 7.77 -21.76
CA LEU A 60 -23.41 7.80 -22.95
C LEU A 60 -24.05 8.58 -24.10
N ALA A 61 -25.38 8.48 -24.30
CA ALA A 61 -26.05 9.22 -25.35
C ALA A 61 -25.94 10.73 -25.10
N GLU A 62 -26.05 11.19 -23.86
CA GLU A 62 -25.81 12.58 -23.49
C GLU A 62 -24.37 13.01 -23.82
N VAL A 63 -23.36 12.23 -23.39
CA VAL A 63 -21.94 12.53 -23.63
C VAL A 63 -21.62 12.62 -25.12
N PHE A 64 -22.21 11.74 -25.94
CA PHE A 64 -21.99 11.71 -27.39
C PHE A 64 -22.93 12.62 -28.19
N GLY A 65 -23.88 13.30 -27.55
CA GLY A 65 -24.90 14.11 -28.21
C GLY A 65 -25.84 13.31 -29.12
N ALA A 66 -26.05 12.04 -28.79
CA ALA A 66 -26.98 11.15 -29.49
C ALA A 66 -28.42 11.29 -28.94
N ALA A 67 -29.41 10.84 -29.72
CA ALA A 67 -30.79 10.81 -29.24
C ALA A 67 -30.96 9.71 -28.16
N PRO A 68 -31.80 9.92 -27.13
CA PRO A 68 -32.06 8.91 -26.08
C PRO A 68 -32.45 7.55 -26.67
N GLY A 69 -31.92 6.47 -26.06
CA GLY A 69 -32.12 5.09 -26.53
C GLY A 69 -31.35 4.68 -27.79
N THR A 70 -30.62 5.58 -28.47
CA THR A 70 -29.85 5.23 -29.68
C THR A 70 -28.72 4.23 -29.37
N LEU A 71 -28.11 4.33 -28.19
CA LEU A 71 -26.98 3.50 -27.78
C LEU A 71 -27.39 2.22 -27.03
N GLN A 72 -28.68 2.01 -26.76
CA GLN A 72 -29.17 0.90 -25.92
C GLN A 72 -28.66 -0.46 -26.42
N SER A 73 -28.84 -0.73 -27.72
CA SER A 73 -28.43 -2.02 -28.31
C SER A 73 -26.92 -2.23 -28.29
N ASP A 74 -26.12 -1.16 -28.38
CA ASP A 74 -24.66 -1.25 -28.37
C ASP A 74 -24.14 -1.51 -26.95
N VAL A 75 -24.73 -0.84 -25.95
CA VAL A 75 -24.44 -1.06 -24.53
C VAL A 75 -24.82 -2.47 -24.10
N GLU A 76 -26.03 -2.92 -24.42
CA GLU A 76 -26.48 -4.29 -24.11
C GLU A 76 -25.58 -5.35 -24.76
N LYS A 77 -25.14 -5.11 -26.00
CA LYS A 77 -24.22 -6.00 -26.70
C LYS A 77 -22.85 -6.04 -26.00
N ALA A 78 -22.27 -4.90 -25.64
CA ALA A 78 -21.00 -4.84 -24.93
C ALA A 78 -21.07 -5.55 -23.58
N ILE A 79 -22.11 -5.32 -22.79
CA ILE A 79 -22.35 -6.03 -21.52
C ILE A 79 -22.49 -7.54 -21.74
N GLY A 80 -23.19 -7.95 -22.79
CA GLY A 80 -23.33 -9.36 -23.18
C GLY A 80 -21.99 -10.01 -23.54
N GLU A 81 -21.11 -9.29 -24.22
CA GLU A 81 -19.74 -9.73 -24.54
C GLU A 81 -18.88 -9.83 -23.27
N PHE A 82 -18.93 -8.83 -22.37
CA PHE A 82 -18.23 -8.87 -21.08
C PHE A 82 -18.69 -10.05 -20.21
N LYS A 83 -20.00 -10.28 -20.14
CA LYS A 83 -20.58 -11.43 -19.43
C LYS A 83 -20.09 -12.75 -20.01
N SER A 84 -20.09 -12.87 -21.34
CA SER A 84 -19.66 -14.10 -22.03
C SER A 84 -18.17 -14.38 -21.85
N ALA A 85 -17.36 -13.34 -21.65
CA ALA A 85 -15.93 -13.42 -21.37
C ALA A 85 -15.62 -13.62 -19.86
N GLY A 86 -16.63 -13.71 -18.99
CA GLY A 86 -16.41 -13.84 -17.54
C GLY A 86 -15.85 -12.56 -16.88
N LEU A 87 -15.93 -11.42 -17.57
CA LEU A 87 -15.45 -10.13 -17.08
C LEU A 87 -16.43 -9.47 -16.10
N LEU A 88 -17.69 -9.94 -16.05
CA LEU A 88 -18.71 -9.47 -15.11
C LEU A 88 -19.06 -10.55 -14.09
N VAL A 89 -19.41 -10.14 -12.87
CA VAL A 89 -19.95 -11.05 -11.84
C VAL A 89 -21.48 -11.10 -11.89
N PRO A 90 -22.10 -12.26 -11.62
CA PRO A 90 -23.55 -12.37 -11.55
C PRO A 90 -24.11 -11.54 -10.39
N ASP A 91 -25.26 -10.92 -10.66
CA ASP A 91 -26.03 -10.10 -9.72
C ASP A 91 -26.79 -11.01 -8.74
N GLU A 92 -26.07 -11.78 -7.91
CA GLU A 92 -26.71 -12.63 -6.91
C GLU A 92 -27.01 -11.81 -5.65
N ASP A 93 -28.26 -11.32 -5.52
CA ASP A 93 -29.09 -10.95 -4.34
C ASP A 93 -28.40 -10.46 -3.03
N GLY A 94 -27.20 -9.89 -3.14
CA GLY A 94 -26.35 -9.53 -2.01
C GLY A 94 -25.63 -8.21 -2.24
N ALA A 95 -26.31 -7.23 -2.84
CA ALA A 95 -25.74 -5.93 -3.21
C ALA A 95 -24.88 -5.31 -2.07
N GLY A 96 -25.30 -5.43 -0.81
CA GLY A 96 -24.52 -4.95 0.35
C GLY A 96 -23.31 -5.81 0.74
N ALA A 97 -23.43 -7.14 0.70
CA ALA A 97 -22.33 -8.05 1.08
C ALA A 97 -21.25 -8.09 0.01
N SER A 98 -21.65 -8.13 -1.27
CA SER A 98 -20.75 -8.15 -2.42
C SER A 98 -20.05 -6.81 -2.63
N GLN A 99 -20.72 -5.67 -2.34
CA GLN A 99 -20.07 -4.35 -2.35
C GLN A 99 -19.04 -4.22 -1.21
N ARG A 100 -19.33 -4.74 0.00
CA ARG A 100 -18.34 -4.80 1.09
C ARG A 100 -17.15 -5.72 0.76
N LEU A 101 -17.39 -6.85 0.11
CA LEU A 101 -16.31 -7.76 -0.34
C LEU A 101 -15.43 -7.14 -1.43
N SER A 102 -16.00 -6.36 -2.36
CA SER A 102 -15.20 -5.63 -3.38
C SER A 102 -14.29 -4.55 -2.77
N ARG A 103 -14.67 -4.04 -1.58
CA ARG A 103 -13.87 -3.10 -0.79
C ARG A 103 -12.85 -3.79 0.11
N LEU A 104 -13.00 -5.10 0.33
CA LEU A 104 -12.10 -5.89 1.16
C LEU A 104 -10.76 -6.03 0.45
N LEU A 105 -9.77 -5.28 0.94
CA LEU A 105 -8.39 -5.54 0.66
C LEU A 105 -8.03 -6.84 1.37
N THR A 106 -8.17 -7.93 0.64
CA THR A 106 -7.53 -9.19 0.97
C THR A 106 -6.11 -9.16 0.41
N ALA A 107 -5.23 -9.99 0.95
CA ALA A 107 -3.95 -10.24 0.29
C ALA A 107 -4.24 -10.80 -1.11
N TYR A 108 -4.17 -9.93 -2.13
CA TYR A 108 -4.38 -10.27 -3.55
C TYR A 108 -3.77 -11.64 -3.86
N ASP A 109 -4.58 -12.52 -4.47
CA ASP A 109 -4.25 -13.69 -5.29
C ASP A 109 -2.80 -14.22 -5.21
N LEU A 110 -2.34 -14.52 -4.00
CA LEU A 110 -1.09 -15.23 -3.81
C LEU A 110 -1.45 -16.67 -3.47
N ASP A 111 -1.58 -17.46 -4.52
CA ASP A 111 -1.42 -18.91 -4.56
C ASP A 111 0.03 -19.34 -4.16
N CYS A 112 0.71 -18.54 -3.35
CA CYS A 112 2.01 -18.85 -2.78
C CYS A 112 1.85 -19.99 -1.77
N GLU A 113 2.52 -21.11 -2.05
CA GLU A 113 2.52 -22.32 -1.25
C GLU A 113 2.99 -22.04 0.20
N SER A 114 3.98 -21.15 0.38
CA SER A 114 4.43 -20.72 1.71
C SER A 114 3.38 -19.93 2.50
N CYS A 115 2.38 -19.35 1.82
CA CYS A 115 1.26 -18.68 2.48
C CYS A 115 0.15 -19.66 2.89
N LYS A 116 0.05 -20.83 2.26
CA LYS A 116 -0.87 -21.91 2.67
C LYS A 116 -0.45 -22.54 4.00
N GLU A 117 0.83 -22.48 4.34
CA GLU A 117 1.38 -22.98 5.61
C GLU A 117 1.25 -21.99 6.78
N ALA A 118 0.97 -20.71 6.50
CA ALA A 118 0.77 -19.72 7.56
C ALA A 118 -0.54 -20.03 8.28
N GLN A 119 -0.43 -20.49 9.54
CA GLN A 119 -1.61 -20.76 10.38
C GLN A 119 -2.52 -19.53 10.43
N PRO A 120 -3.85 -19.71 10.42
CA PRO A 120 -4.78 -18.61 10.64
C PRO A 120 -4.39 -17.87 11.92
N ARG A 121 -4.28 -16.55 11.82
CA ARG A 121 -3.92 -15.71 12.96
C ARG A 121 -5.06 -15.76 13.97
N ALA A 122 -4.73 -16.04 15.23
CA ALA A 122 -5.72 -16.23 16.29
C ALA A 122 -6.55 -14.97 16.57
N PHE A 123 -5.95 -13.80 16.32
CA PHE A 123 -6.57 -12.49 16.54
C PHE A 123 -6.59 -11.71 15.23
N ARG A 124 -7.67 -10.96 15.00
CA ARG A 124 -7.86 -10.14 13.79
C ARG A 124 -8.69 -8.91 14.10
N THR A 125 -8.43 -7.84 13.36
CA THR A 125 -9.30 -6.66 13.32
C THR A 125 -9.52 -6.22 11.87
N VAL A 126 -10.60 -5.47 11.64
CA VAL A 126 -10.94 -4.92 10.33
C VAL A 126 -11.08 -3.41 10.45
N LEU A 127 -10.29 -2.70 9.67
CA LEU A 127 -10.27 -1.24 9.63
C LEU A 127 -10.82 -0.74 8.28
N GLU A 128 -11.56 0.35 8.26
CA GLU A 128 -12.03 0.99 7.02
C GLU A 128 -11.22 2.25 6.71
N PHE A 129 -10.51 2.28 5.58
CA PHE A 129 -9.75 3.45 5.10
C PHE A 129 -10.16 3.81 3.68
N GLY A 130 -10.61 5.05 3.45
CA GLY A 130 -10.94 5.51 2.09
C GLY A 130 -12.00 4.67 1.37
N GLY A 131 -12.90 4.02 2.13
CA GLY A 131 -13.88 3.08 1.59
C GLY A 131 -13.34 1.67 1.33
N HIS A 132 -12.09 1.37 1.69
CA HIS A 132 -11.50 0.03 1.65
C HIS A 132 -11.51 -0.61 3.03
N LEU A 133 -11.83 -1.91 3.10
CA LEU A 133 -11.75 -2.70 4.33
C LEU A 133 -10.40 -3.42 4.37
N VAL A 134 -9.59 -3.13 5.38
CA VAL A 134 -8.27 -3.71 5.58
C VAL A 134 -8.33 -4.68 6.75
N VAL A 135 -8.11 -5.97 6.47
CA VAL A 135 -8.03 -7.00 7.51
C VAL A 135 -6.58 -7.11 8.00
N ILE A 136 -6.38 -7.06 9.31
CA ILE A 136 -5.08 -7.21 9.96
C ILE A 136 -5.12 -8.41 10.90
N GLY A 137 -4.17 -9.34 10.76
CA GLY A 137 -4.01 -10.49 11.64
C GLY A 137 -2.85 -10.34 12.62
N PHE A 138 -2.98 -10.88 13.83
CA PHE A 138 -2.00 -10.77 14.91
C PHE A 138 -1.68 -12.13 15.54
N ASP A 139 -0.48 -12.27 16.09
CA ASP A 139 -0.08 -13.40 16.93
C ASP A 139 -0.55 -13.26 18.39
N THR A 140 -0.78 -12.04 18.88
CA THR A 140 -1.21 -11.77 20.26
C THR A 140 -2.46 -10.90 20.33
N GLU A 141 -3.25 -11.09 21.38
CA GLU A 141 -4.44 -10.30 21.70
C GLU A 141 -4.08 -8.85 22.03
N ASP A 142 -2.98 -8.65 22.78
CA ASP A 142 -2.48 -7.33 23.16
C ASP A 142 -2.15 -6.46 21.94
N ALA A 143 -1.58 -7.07 20.89
CA ALA A 143 -1.29 -6.37 19.65
C ALA A 143 -2.57 -5.95 18.90
N CYS A 144 -3.55 -6.85 18.83
CA CYS A 144 -4.86 -6.57 18.24
C CYS A 144 -5.54 -5.40 18.97
N THR A 145 -5.60 -5.48 20.31
CA THR A 145 -6.22 -4.48 21.18
C THR A 145 -5.55 -3.11 21.05
N ALA A 146 -4.22 -3.07 21.00
CA ALA A 146 -3.47 -1.83 20.85
C ALA A 146 -3.73 -1.17 19.49
N VAL A 147 -3.81 -1.95 18.41
CA VAL A 147 -4.12 -1.43 17.07
C VAL A 147 -5.56 -0.93 16.99
N GLU A 148 -6.53 -1.65 17.56
CA GLU A 148 -7.92 -1.18 17.64
C GLU A 148 -8.04 0.12 18.44
N ALA A 149 -7.35 0.23 19.57
CA ALA A 149 -7.33 1.45 20.37
C ALA A 149 -6.68 2.61 19.61
N ALA A 150 -5.57 2.36 18.90
CA ALA A 150 -4.87 3.39 18.14
C ALA A 150 -5.71 3.93 16.97
N PHE A 151 -6.38 3.03 16.24
CA PHE A 151 -7.18 3.33 15.05
C PHE A 151 -8.68 3.30 15.33
N SER A 152 -9.12 3.67 16.53
CA SER A 152 -10.51 3.48 16.98
C SER A 152 -11.56 4.15 16.08
N SER A 153 -11.20 5.22 15.36
CA SER A 153 -12.07 5.89 14.38
C SER A 153 -12.27 5.12 13.08
N TYR A 154 -11.44 4.11 12.81
CA TYR A 154 -11.44 3.29 11.61
C TYR A 154 -11.89 1.85 11.89
N VAL A 155 -12.02 1.45 13.15
CA VAL A 155 -12.48 0.10 13.52
C VAL A 155 -13.94 -0.07 13.13
N LEU A 156 -14.24 -1.11 12.35
CA LEU A 156 -15.61 -1.48 12.06
C LEU A 156 -16.27 -2.16 13.27
N ALA A 157 -17.54 -1.82 13.51
CA ALA A 157 -18.33 -2.54 14.50
C ALA A 157 -18.46 -4.02 14.09
N PRO A 158 -18.47 -4.97 15.03
CA PRO A 158 -18.61 -6.40 14.71
C PRO A 158 -19.83 -6.76 13.86
N SER A 159 -20.91 -5.96 13.96
CA SER A 159 -22.11 -6.10 13.13
C SER A 159 -21.93 -5.67 11.67
N ASP A 160 -20.93 -4.81 11.42
CA ASP A 160 -20.61 -4.27 10.10
C ASP A 160 -19.44 -4.98 9.43
N THR A 161 -18.64 -5.69 10.21
CA THR A 161 -17.61 -6.59 9.70
C THR A 161 -18.28 -7.66 8.86
N PRO A 162 -18.03 -7.74 7.54
CA PRO A 162 -18.54 -8.85 6.74
C PRO A 162 -18.09 -10.15 7.40
N GLU A 163 -18.98 -11.15 7.50
CA GLU A 163 -18.56 -12.47 7.96
C GLU A 163 -17.36 -12.86 7.11
N PRO A 164 -16.18 -13.01 7.72
CA PRO A 164 -15.00 -13.33 6.96
C PRO A 164 -15.31 -14.67 6.33
N VAL A 165 -15.30 -14.71 5.00
CA VAL A 165 -15.18 -15.97 4.27
C VAL A 165 -14.05 -16.71 4.99
N ASP A 166 -14.28 -17.93 5.47
CA ASP A 166 -13.36 -18.60 6.42
C ASP A 166 -11.89 -18.65 5.93
N ASP A 167 -11.67 -18.42 4.63
CA ASP A 167 -10.36 -18.35 3.96
C ASP A 167 -9.82 -16.93 3.67
N ALA A 168 -10.52 -15.86 4.02
CA ALA A 168 -10.12 -14.48 3.74
C ALA A 168 -8.84 -14.13 4.52
N ARG A 169 -7.71 -14.12 3.80
CA ARG A 169 -6.40 -13.81 4.37
C ARG A 169 -6.29 -12.33 4.70
N PRO A 170 -5.68 -11.98 5.85
CA PRO A 170 -5.51 -10.59 6.20
C PRO A 170 -4.54 -9.92 5.21
N ALA A 171 -4.88 -8.71 4.77
CA ALA A 171 -3.99 -7.90 3.93
C ALA A 171 -2.64 -7.66 4.62
N PHE A 172 -2.66 -7.52 5.95
CA PHE A 172 -1.47 -7.37 6.76
C PHE A 172 -1.43 -8.40 7.88
N SER A 173 -0.26 -8.95 8.18
CA SER A 173 -0.07 -9.73 9.41
C SER A 173 1.06 -9.14 10.24
N LEU A 174 0.84 -9.04 11.54
CA LEU A 174 1.83 -8.58 12.50
C LEU A 174 2.28 -9.75 13.37
N THR A 175 3.59 -9.86 13.59
CA THR A 175 4.19 -10.82 14.52
C THR A 175 5.11 -10.06 15.46
N LEU A 176 4.81 -10.09 16.75
CA LEU A 176 5.58 -9.41 17.78
C LEU A 176 6.19 -10.44 18.71
N ALA A 177 7.51 -10.57 18.64
CA ALA A 177 8.24 -11.44 19.54
C ALA A 177 8.03 -11.05 21.02
N THR A 178 7.47 -11.96 21.79
CA THR A 178 7.23 -11.81 23.24
C THR A 178 8.39 -12.31 24.09
N ASN A 179 9.32 -13.07 23.50
CA ASN A 179 10.49 -13.64 24.17
C ASN A 179 11.79 -13.12 23.54
N THR A 180 12.85 -13.01 24.34
CA THR A 180 14.18 -12.57 23.86
C THR A 180 14.89 -13.62 23.00
N VAL A 181 14.54 -14.89 23.18
CA VAL A 181 15.13 -16.05 22.52
C VAL A 181 14.03 -17.09 22.29
N ASP A 182 14.00 -17.71 21.11
CA ASP A 182 13.08 -18.81 20.78
C ASP A 182 13.54 -20.14 21.40
N SER A 183 12.75 -21.20 21.22
CA SER A 183 13.07 -22.55 21.74
C SER A 183 14.38 -23.14 21.16
N ARG A 184 14.93 -22.55 20.10
CA ARG A 184 16.17 -22.96 19.43
C ARG A 184 17.37 -22.11 19.82
N GLY A 185 17.22 -21.14 20.72
CA GLY A 185 18.31 -20.23 21.06
C GLY A 185 18.47 -19.07 20.08
N ILE A 186 17.57 -18.93 19.10
CA ILE A 186 17.63 -17.88 18.07
C ILE A 186 16.84 -16.68 18.56
N ARG A 187 17.42 -15.48 18.43
CA ARG A 187 16.68 -14.25 18.74
C ARG A 187 15.60 -14.04 17.67
N PRO A 188 14.32 -13.97 18.06
CA PRO A 188 13.24 -13.74 17.10
C PRO A 188 13.33 -12.32 16.52
N LEU A 189 12.48 -12.03 15.54
CA LEU A 189 12.29 -10.71 14.96
C LEU A 189 10.82 -10.31 15.12
N HIS A 190 10.57 -9.01 15.17
CA HIS A 190 9.25 -8.46 14.89
C HIS A 190 9.09 -8.36 13.38
N LEU A 191 7.93 -8.77 12.87
CA LEU A 191 7.69 -8.89 11.43
C LEU A 191 6.34 -8.24 11.08
N LEU A 192 6.35 -7.43 10.03
CA LEU A 192 5.16 -6.97 9.33
C LEU A 192 5.12 -7.64 7.96
N TYR A 193 4.01 -8.29 7.69
CA TYR A 193 3.72 -8.92 6.41
C TYR A 193 2.67 -8.11 5.66
N ARG A 194 2.82 -8.03 4.34
CA ARG A 194 1.76 -7.63 3.40
C ARG A 194 1.45 -8.84 2.53
N GLY A 195 0.29 -9.43 2.74
CA GLY A 195 0.00 -10.78 2.24
C GLY A 195 1.06 -11.78 2.67
N GLY A 196 1.75 -12.37 1.69
CA GLY A 196 2.82 -13.34 1.93
C GLY A 196 4.22 -12.77 2.15
N GLU A 197 4.42 -11.48 1.86
CA GLU A 197 5.75 -10.87 1.84
C GLU A 197 6.07 -10.19 3.16
N VAL A 198 7.27 -10.43 3.70
CA VAL A 198 7.80 -9.65 4.83
C VAL A 198 8.23 -8.28 4.30
N VAL A 199 7.42 -7.27 4.58
CA VAL A 199 7.69 -5.89 4.14
C VAL A 199 8.58 -5.14 5.13
N VAL A 200 8.49 -5.46 6.42
CA VAL A 200 9.38 -4.91 7.46
C VAL A 200 9.75 -6.00 8.45
N SER A 201 11.04 -6.09 8.76
CA SER A 201 11.56 -6.95 9.82
C SER A 201 12.52 -6.17 10.69
N GLY A 202 12.42 -6.34 12.00
CA GLY A 202 13.24 -5.58 12.96
C GLY A 202 13.39 -6.25 14.31
N ARG A 203 14.28 -5.69 15.12
CA ARG A 203 14.49 -6.03 16.53
C ARG A 203 13.85 -5.02 17.48
N ASN A 204 13.28 -3.95 16.94
CA ASN A 204 12.54 -2.92 17.65
C ASN A 204 11.05 -3.00 17.29
N ALA A 205 10.17 -3.29 18.25
CA ALA A 205 8.73 -3.36 18.02
C ALA A 205 8.14 -2.03 17.52
N SER A 206 8.61 -0.88 18.04
CA SER A 206 8.14 0.44 17.59
C SER A 206 8.36 0.64 16.10
N ARG A 207 9.42 0.06 15.53
CA ARG A 207 9.70 0.10 14.08
C ARG A 207 8.57 -0.51 13.27
N VAL A 208 8.22 -1.73 13.64
CA VAL A 208 7.24 -2.54 12.91
C VAL A 208 5.83 -1.96 13.08
N LEU A 209 5.51 -1.44 14.28
CA LEU A 209 4.23 -0.78 14.55
C LEU A 209 4.10 0.57 13.80
N ASN A 210 5.15 1.38 13.75
CA ASN A 210 5.15 2.62 12.97
C ASN A 210 5.06 2.35 11.47
N ALA A 211 5.74 1.28 11.00
CA ALA A 211 5.61 0.84 9.63
C ALA A 211 4.16 0.41 9.32
N LEU A 212 3.52 -0.37 10.20
CA LEU A 212 2.11 -0.73 10.03
C LEU A 212 1.25 0.52 9.83
N ALA A 213 1.41 1.55 10.66
CA ALA A 213 0.67 2.81 10.50
C ALA A 213 0.93 3.48 9.15
N ALA A 214 2.19 3.53 8.68
CA ALA A 214 2.54 4.08 7.37
C ALA A 214 1.94 3.27 6.21
N TYR A 215 1.87 1.95 6.33
CA TYR A 215 1.23 1.07 5.35
C TYR A 215 -0.29 1.24 5.32
N LEU A 216 -0.93 1.41 6.48
CA LEU A 216 -2.37 1.70 6.55
C LEU A 216 -2.71 3.07 5.95
N ALA A 217 -1.83 4.07 6.14
CA ALA A 217 -1.99 5.39 5.51
C ALA A 217 -1.96 5.36 3.99
N PHE A 218 -1.34 4.35 3.36
CA PHE A 218 -1.42 4.18 1.91
C PHE A 218 -2.85 3.96 1.41
N HIS A 219 -3.76 3.51 2.29
CA HIS A 219 -5.17 3.32 2.00
C HIS A 219 -6.05 4.50 2.47
N GLY A 220 -5.45 5.51 3.11
CA GLY A 220 -6.16 6.71 3.57
C GLY A 220 -6.44 7.71 2.44
N ASP A 221 -7.07 8.82 2.80
CA ASP A 221 -7.31 9.93 1.86
C ASP A 221 -6.05 10.80 1.70
N LEU A 222 -5.15 10.36 0.82
CA LEU A 222 -3.93 11.09 0.49
C LEU A 222 -4.21 12.41 -0.24
N SER A 223 -5.37 12.55 -0.88
CA SER A 223 -5.74 13.76 -1.62
C SER A 223 -5.93 14.94 -0.66
N SER A 224 -6.56 14.70 0.49
CA SER A 224 -6.71 15.68 1.57
C SER A 224 -5.37 16.14 2.16
N ALA A 225 -4.35 15.27 2.11
CA ALA A 225 -3.01 15.57 2.58
C ALA A 225 -2.17 16.34 1.55
N GLY A 226 -2.65 16.49 0.31
CA GLY A 226 -1.93 17.21 -0.76
C GLY A 226 -0.63 16.54 -1.18
N VAL A 227 -0.51 15.22 -1.01
CA VAL A 227 0.71 14.47 -1.32
C VAL A 227 0.53 13.52 -2.50
N VAL A 228 1.64 13.23 -3.18
CA VAL A 228 1.75 12.22 -4.22
C VAL A 228 2.56 11.04 -3.69
N ALA A 229 2.06 9.82 -3.90
CA ALA A 229 2.75 8.60 -3.56
C ALA A 229 3.71 8.20 -4.71
N ILE A 230 4.99 8.01 -4.40
CA ILE A 230 6.00 7.62 -5.39
C ILE A 230 6.74 6.39 -4.89
N PRO A 231 6.85 5.31 -5.69
CA PRO A 231 7.61 4.14 -5.29
C PRO A 231 9.06 4.51 -4.96
N GLY A 232 9.46 4.30 -3.71
CA GLY A 232 10.79 4.67 -3.25
C GLY A 232 10.97 4.50 -1.75
N LEU A 233 12.16 4.88 -1.29
CA LEU A 233 12.59 4.79 0.09
C LEU A 233 13.21 6.12 0.52
N VAL A 234 12.86 6.57 1.73
CA VAL A 234 13.46 7.79 2.33
C VAL A 234 14.57 7.36 3.28
N VAL A 235 15.74 7.97 3.13
CA VAL A 235 16.89 7.75 4.02
C VAL A 235 17.47 9.08 4.53
N ALA A 236 18.05 9.05 5.72
CA ALA A 236 18.68 10.22 6.34
C ALA A 236 19.86 9.84 7.23
N LYS A 237 20.56 10.84 7.76
CA LYS A 237 21.61 10.62 8.77
C LYS A 237 21.00 10.44 10.16
N ALA A 238 21.76 9.84 11.07
CA ALA A 238 21.36 9.62 12.45
C ALA A 238 21.15 10.97 13.14
N GLY A 239 20.03 11.08 13.85
CA GLY A 239 19.62 12.32 14.52
C GLY A 239 18.93 13.33 13.59
N THR A 240 18.65 12.98 12.34
CA THR A 240 17.91 13.87 11.43
C THR A 240 16.50 14.14 11.97
N ASN A 241 16.18 15.41 12.17
CA ASN A 241 14.88 15.87 12.70
C ASN A 241 13.96 16.39 11.58
N PRO A 242 12.64 16.48 11.81
CA PRO A 242 11.74 17.16 10.88
C PRO A 242 12.24 18.57 10.52
N GLY A 243 12.16 18.93 9.25
CA GLY A 243 12.71 20.16 8.67
C GLY A 243 14.15 20.04 8.19
N GLU A 244 14.84 18.94 8.48
CA GLU A 244 16.19 18.67 7.98
C GLU A 244 16.17 17.80 6.70
N PRO A 245 17.20 17.90 5.85
CA PRO A 245 17.18 17.27 4.54
C PRO A 245 17.24 15.75 4.57
N VAL A 246 16.55 15.14 3.61
CA VAL A 246 16.55 13.68 3.37
C VAL A 246 16.94 13.34 1.94
N MET A 247 17.28 12.06 1.73
CA MET A 247 17.58 11.50 0.42
C MET A 247 16.52 10.47 0.02
N LEU A 248 16.16 10.48 -1.26
CA LEU A 248 15.21 9.55 -1.87
C LEU A 248 15.97 8.49 -2.65
N LEU A 249 15.64 7.23 -2.38
CA LEU A 249 16.16 6.06 -3.07
C LEU A 249 15.02 5.34 -3.81
N GLN A 250 15.36 4.54 -4.79
CA GLN A 250 14.42 3.77 -5.60
C GLN A 250 13.76 2.64 -4.79
N ALA A 251 12.51 2.28 -5.13
CA ALA A 251 11.74 1.25 -4.43
C ALA A 251 12.43 -0.11 -4.36
N ASN A 252 13.19 -0.46 -5.41
CA ASN A 252 13.88 -1.75 -5.51
C ASN A 252 15.18 -1.83 -4.66
N THR A 253 15.47 -0.80 -3.87
CA THR A 253 16.63 -0.79 -2.98
C THR A 253 16.39 -1.72 -1.81
N ARG A 254 16.72 -3.00 -1.99
CA ARG A 254 16.63 -4.00 -0.92
C ARG A 254 17.59 -3.64 0.21
N LEU A 255 17.03 -3.25 1.35
CA LEU A 255 17.79 -3.03 2.59
C LEU A 255 18.14 -4.33 3.29
N SER A 256 17.46 -5.43 2.95
CA SER A 256 17.66 -6.74 3.56
C SER A 256 19.12 -7.20 3.46
N GLY A 257 19.71 -7.49 4.62
CA GLY A 257 21.12 -7.87 4.77
C GLY A 257 22.09 -6.68 4.86
N ARG A 258 21.63 -5.44 4.67
CA ARG A 258 22.43 -4.21 4.76
C ARG A 258 22.11 -3.37 5.99
N GLU A 259 21.06 -3.69 6.74
CA GLU A 259 20.56 -2.90 7.87
C GLU A 259 21.64 -2.69 8.92
N ARG A 260 22.46 -3.72 9.19
CA ARG A 260 23.58 -3.59 10.14
C ARG A 260 24.64 -2.60 9.67
N ARG A 261 24.93 -2.55 8.36
CA ARG A 261 25.92 -1.62 7.80
C ARG A 261 25.37 -0.20 7.83
N LEU A 262 24.10 -0.03 7.49
CA LEU A 262 23.39 1.25 7.56
C LEU A 262 23.31 1.78 8.99
N ALA A 263 22.92 0.94 9.95
CA ALA A 263 22.89 1.30 11.36
C ALA A 263 24.28 1.73 11.86
N LYS A 264 25.34 0.99 11.49
CA LYS A 264 26.73 1.35 11.84
C LYS A 264 27.19 2.68 11.24
N ALA A 265 26.69 3.01 10.05
CA ALA A 265 26.99 4.27 9.39
C ALA A 265 26.07 5.42 9.84
N GLY A 266 25.22 5.19 10.85
CA GLY A 266 24.27 6.19 11.32
C GLY A 266 23.28 6.58 10.22
N ILE A 267 22.76 5.62 9.46
CA ILE A 267 21.69 5.87 8.49
C ILE A 267 20.35 5.51 9.11
N MET A 268 19.39 6.42 8.94
CA MET A 268 17.98 6.26 9.31
C MET A 268 17.15 5.99 8.05
N VAL A 269 16.05 5.26 8.20
CA VAL A 269 15.13 4.94 7.10
C VAL A 269 13.69 5.24 7.49
N ALA A 270 12.85 5.60 6.52
CA ALA A 270 11.41 5.57 6.69
C ALA A 270 10.86 4.24 6.16
N ASP A 271 10.29 3.41 7.03
CA ASP A 271 9.67 2.12 6.66
C ASP A 271 8.25 2.33 6.07
N SER A 272 8.16 3.13 5.02
CA SER A 272 6.92 3.45 4.30
C SER A 272 6.83 2.65 3.00
N PRO A 273 5.63 2.26 2.53
CA PRO A 273 5.46 1.59 1.22
C PRO A 273 5.84 2.49 0.02
N ALA A 274 5.83 3.80 0.21
CA ALA A 274 6.12 4.80 -0.80
C ALA A 274 6.70 6.07 -0.18
N ILE A 275 7.28 6.93 -1.02
CA ILE A 275 7.61 8.31 -0.70
C ILE A 275 6.35 9.15 -0.82
N TRP A 276 6.00 9.88 0.24
CA TRP A 276 4.88 10.80 0.26
C TRP A 276 5.38 12.22 -0.02
N LEU A 277 5.34 12.66 -1.27
CA LEU A 277 5.88 13.96 -1.65
C LEU A 277 4.78 15.02 -1.70
N ASP A 278 4.98 16.13 -1.00
CA ASP A 278 4.21 17.36 -1.19
C ASP A 278 4.79 18.14 -2.39
N PRO A 279 4.10 18.21 -3.54
CA PRO A 279 4.61 18.87 -4.73
C PRO A 279 4.66 20.39 -4.59
N ALA A 280 3.94 20.98 -3.63
CA ALA A 280 3.93 22.43 -3.42
C ALA A 280 5.14 22.89 -2.59
N THR A 281 5.55 22.09 -1.60
CA THR A 281 6.68 22.42 -0.71
C THR A 281 7.98 21.69 -1.05
N HIS A 282 7.92 20.69 -1.93
CA HIS A 282 9.04 19.78 -2.22
C HIS A 282 9.58 19.07 -0.97
N GLU A 283 8.68 18.79 -0.01
CA GLU A 283 8.99 18.05 1.20
C GLU A 283 8.42 16.65 1.12
N VAL A 284 9.14 15.70 1.69
CA VAL A 284 8.62 14.37 1.94
C VAL A 284 8.02 14.32 3.33
N LEU A 285 6.81 13.75 3.40
CA LEU A 285 6.15 13.42 4.65
C LEU A 285 6.61 12.03 5.06
N VAL A 286 7.10 11.88 6.28
CA VAL A 286 7.36 10.58 6.91
C VAL A 286 6.27 10.35 7.96
N GLY A 287 5.76 9.13 8.03
CA GLY A 287 4.67 8.73 8.94
C GLY A 287 3.46 8.21 8.17
N ALA A 288 2.27 8.56 8.64
CA ALA A 288 1.00 8.06 8.15
C ALA A 288 0.11 9.21 7.63
N PRO A 289 0.48 9.89 6.52
CA PRO A 289 -0.31 11.00 5.99
C PRO A 289 -1.72 10.54 5.59
N GLY A 290 -2.71 11.42 5.75
CA GLY A 290 -4.11 11.11 5.42
C GLY A 290 -4.83 10.20 6.43
N VAL A 291 -4.17 9.81 7.53
CA VAL A 291 -4.76 9.02 8.61
C VAL A 291 -4.53 9.69 9.96
N SER A 292 -5.60 9.88 10.73
CA SER A 292 -5.57 10.46 12.07
C SER A 292 -5.79 9.37 13.11
N PHE A 293 -4.78 9.05 13.89
CA PHE A 293 -4.83 7.96 14.88
C PHE A 293 -4.09 8.34 16.16
N ASP A 294 -4.40 7.69 17.28
CA ASP A 294 -3.66 7.86 18.54
C ASP A 294 -2.47 6.89 18.56
N SER A 295 -1.24 7.40 18.54
CA SER A 295 -0.03 6.58 18.60
C SER A 295 0.27 6.01 19.99
N SER A 296 -0.41 6.49 21.04
CA SER A 296 -0.11 6.16 22.43
C SER A 296 -0.26 4.66 22.72
N PRO A 297 -1.35 3.98 22.32
CA PRO A 297 -1.50 2.54 22.54
C PRO A 297 -0.39 1.70 21.88
N LEU A 298 0.02 2.05 20.65
CA LEU A 298 1.11 1.37 19.96
C LEU A 298 2.45 1.59 20.66
N THR A 299 2.67 2.80 21.18
CA THR A 299 3.87 3.15 21.93
C THR A 299 3.96 2.34 23.22
N SER A 300 2.87 2.31 24.00
CA SER A 300 2.81 1.52 25.23
C SER A 300 2.99 0.03 24.99
N LEU A 301 2.40 -0.53 23.92
CA LEU A 301 2.65 -1.92 23.52
C LEU A 301 4.13 -2.17 23.23
N ALA A 302 4.77 -1.29 22.44
CA ALA A 302 6.17 -1.44 22.08
C ALA A 302 7.10 -1.37 23.30
N GLU A 303 6.81 -0.50 24.27
CA GLU A 303 7.57 -0.38 25.51
C GLU A 303 7.46 -1.63 26.40
N GLY A 304 6.35 -2.36 26.34
CA GLY A 304 6.15 -3.62 27.04
C GLY A 304 6.89 -4.81 26.42
N LEU A 305 7.37 -4.70 25.19
CA LEU A 305 8.02 -5.78 24.45
C LEU A 305 9.54 -5.83 24.66
N PRO A 306 10.17 -7.02 24.59
CA PRO A 306 11.61 -7.16 24.79
C PRO A 306 12.42 -6.48 23.68
N ARG A 307 13.50 -5.81 24.05
CA ARG A 307 14.50 -5.31 23.09
C ARG A 307 15.38 -6.47 22.61
N LEU A 308 15.25 -6.86 21.33
CA LEU A 308 15.92 -8.05 20.79
C LEU A 308 17.37 -7.78 20.33
N GLY A 309 17.77 -6.51 20.28
CA GLY A 309 19.12 -6.06 19.93
C GLY A 309 19.11 -4.71 19.21
N ALA A 310 20.25 -4.36 18.61
CA ALA A 310 20.35 -3.18 17.76
C ALA A 310 19.60 -3.38 16.44
N ASP A 311 18.95 -2.30 16.00
CA ASP A 311 18.20 -2.18 14.75
C ASP A 311 18.66 -0.92 14.00
N ILE A 312 18.26 -0.78 12.74
CA ILE A 312 18.39 0.49 12.02
C ILE A 312 17.51 1.54 12.70
N ALA A 313 18.01 2.77 12.78
CA ALA A 313 17.23 3.88 13.31
C ALA A 313 16.14 4.28 12.30
N ILE A 314 15.01 4.75 12.81
CA ILE A 314 13.83 5.07 11.99
C ILE A 314 13.69 6.58 11.96
N LEU A 315 13.39 7.13 10.79
CA LEU A 315 12.98 8.52 10.67
C LEU A 315 11.69 8.77 11.45
N SER A 316 11.73 9.79 12.32
CA SER A 316 10.54 10.22 13.05
C SER A 316 9.47 10.73 12.08
N PRO A 317 8.18 10.65 12.44
CA PRO A 317 7.14 11.29 11.65
C PRO A 317 7.36 12.81 11.53
N GLY A 318 7.15 13.38 10.34
CA GLY A 318 7.37 14.80 10.08
C GLY A 318 7.51 15.14 8.61
N ARG A 319 7.76 16.44 8.32
CA ARG A 319 8.07 16.95 6.98
C ARG A 319 9.57 17.13 6.84
N TYR A 320 10.10 16.73 5.69
CA TYR A 320 11.53 16.70 5.43
C TYR A 320 11.84 17.25 4.03
N PRO A 321 12.62 18.33 3.91
CA PRO A 321 13.02 18.84 2.59
C PRO A 321 13.83 17.79 1.82
N VAL A 322 13.54 17.63 0.54
CA VAL A 322 14.30 16.73 -0.33
C VAL A 322 15.62 17.38 -0.72
N GLN A 323 16.74 16.75 -0.36
CA GLN A 323 18.08 17.24 -0.74
C GLN A 323 18.67 16.47 -1.92
N ALA A 324 18.39 15.17 -2.00
CA ALA A 324 18.97 14.31 -3.02
C ALA A 324 17.99 13.23 -3.46
N VAL A 325 18.10 12.83 -4.72
CA VAL A 325 17.29 11.78 -5.34
C VAL A 325 18.23 10.87 -6.13
N SER A 326 18.11 9.56 -5.92
CA SER A 326 18.72 8.55 -6.78
C SER A 326 17.67 7.99 -7.73
N ALA A 327 17.91 8.14 -9.03
CA ALA A 327 17.01 7.68 -10.07
C ALA A 327 17.80 7.04 -11.22
N ARG A 328 17.25 6.00 -11.85
CA ARG A 328 17.94 5.21 -12.88
C ARG A 328 17.37 5.52 -14.26
N GLY A 329 18.02 6.44 -14.96
CA GLY A 329 17.66 6.83 -16.31
C GLY A 329 16.38 7.65 -16.40
N ALA A 330 16.02 8.10 -17.61
CA ALA A 330 14.97 9.10 -17.83
C ALA A 330 13.54 8.62 -17.53
N HIS A 331 13.29 7.31 -17.49
CA HIS A 331 11.96 6.72 -17.29
C HIS A 331 11.67 6.30 -15.85
N ASP A 332 12.59 6.54 -14.93
CA ASP A 332 12.36 6.26 -13.51
C ASP A 332 11.33 7.25 -12.94
N PRO A 333 10.34 6.80 -12.14
CA PRO A 333 9.38 7.70 -11.49
C PRO A 333 10.05 8.82 -10.68
N LEU A 334 11.21 8.57 -10.07
CA LEU A 334 11.99 9.57 -9.35
C LEU A 334 12.73 10.54 -10.29
N SER A 335 12.99 10.17 -11.55
CA SER A 335 13.54 11.11 -12.53
C SER A 335 12.55 12.21 -12.90
N ALA A 336 11.25 11.94 -12.82
CA ALA A 336 10.24 12.99 -12.95
C ALA A 336 10.41 14.04 -11.85
N LEU A 337 10.75 13.64 -10.62
CA LEU A 337 11.00 14.57 -9.52
C LEU A 337 12.17 15.52 -9.77
N LEU A 338 13.23 15.05 -10.44
CA LEU A 338 14.36 15.90 -10.79
C LEU A 338 13.95 17.04 -11.73
N ALA A 339 12.89 16.87 -12.53
CA ALA A 339 12.36 17.91 -13.40
C ALA A 339 11.47 18.93 -12.64
N PHE A 340 10.78 18.51 -11.57
CA PHE A 340 9.90 19.36 -10.77
C PHE A 340 10.63 20.10 -9.63
N ALA A 341 11.59 19.42 -9.00
CA ALA A 341 12.34 19.93 -7.85
C ALA A 341 13.82 19.55 -8.00
N PRO A 342 14.59 20.27 -8.86
CA PRO A 342 16.00 19.98 -9.04
C PRO A 342 16.73 20.15 -7.70
N PRO A 343 17.55 19.17 -7.28
CA PRO A 343 18.26 19.23 -6.01
C PRO A 343 19.19 20.45 -5.98
N SER A 344 19.35 21.04 -4.79
CA SER A 344 20.31 22.13 -4.57
C SER A 344 21.73 21.74 -5.04
N GLU A 345 22.48 22.69 -5.62
CA GLU A 345 23.83 22.48 -6.19
C GLU A 345 24.74 21.66 -5.25
N GLY A 346 25.37 20.59 -5.76
CA GLY A 346 26.50 19.93 -5.10
C GLY A 346 26.37 18.43 -4.78
N TRP A 347 25.26 17.77 -5.12
CA TRP A 347 25.13 16.32 -4.93
C TRP A 347 25.38 15.51 -6.21
N PRO A 348 26.10 14.37 -6.11
CA PRO A 348 26.32 13.49 -7.24
C PRO A 348 25.00 12.81 -7.62
N LEU A 349 24.57 12.99 -8.87
CA LEU A 349 23.63 12.08 -9.51
C LEU A 349 24.34 10.72 -9.61
N ALA A 350 23.84 9.70 -8.90
CA ALA A 350 24.35 8.34 -8.98
C ALA A 350 23.43 7.51 -9.88
N GLU A 351 24.01 6.66 -10.73
CA GLU A 351 23.28 5.86 -11.73
C GLU A 351 22.46 4.72 -11.09
N SER A 352 22.73 4.40 -9.82
CA SER A 352 21.94 3.44 -9.03
C SER A 352 21.76 3.86 -7.57
N GLY A 353 20.66 3.45 -6.95
CA GLY A 353 20.40 3.67 -5.52
C GLY A 353 21.49 3.10 -4.61
N LEU A 354 22.16 2.01 -5.04
CA LEU A 354 23.25 1.40 -4.29
C LEU A 354 24.53 2.21 -4.34
N GLU A 355 24.91 2.73 -5.51
CA GLU A 355 26.05 3.65 -5.63
C GLU A 355 25.78 4.96 -4.92
N ALA A 356 24.55 5.46 -4.95
CA ALA A 356 24.15 6.65 -4.22
C ALA A 356 24.32 6.44 -2.71
N LEU A 357 23.94 5.26 -2.22
CA LEU A 357 24.09 4.87 -0.83
C LEU A 357 25.57 4.66 -0.46
N ASP A 358 26.36 3.95 -1.27
CA ASP A 358 27.79 3.75 -1.01
C ASP A 358 28.56 5.09 -1.05
N ALA A 359 28.27 5.97 -2.01
CA ALA A 359 28.84 7.32 -2.06
C ALA A 359 28.45 8.18 -0.86
N LEU A 360 27.23 8.01 -0.35
CA LEU A 360 26.79 8.64 0.90
C LEU A 360 27.56 8.08 2.09
N LEU A 361 27.72 6.76 2.18
CA LEU A 361 28.51 6.10 3.22
C LEU A 361 29.97 6.55 3.23
N ASP A 362 30.58 6.75 2.05
CA ASP A 362 31.97 7.23 1.92
C ASP A 362 32.15 8.70 2.30
N ARG A 363 31.07 9.50 2.25
CA ARG A 363 31.06 10.93 2.65
C ARG A 363 30.65 11.14 4.10
N VAL A 364 30.09 10.13 4.76
CA VAL A 364 29.84 10.18 6.20
C VAL A 364 31.17 9.86 6.88
N GLU A 365 31.74 10.83 7.58
CA GLU A 365 32.91 10.60 8.42
C GLU A 365 32.53 9.53 9.46
N ILE A 366 33.05 8.32 9.29
CA ILE A 366 32.80 7.22 10.22
C ILE A 366 33.55 7.57 11.50
N ILE A 367 32.83 8.10 12.49
CA ILE A 367 33.37 8.30 13.82
C ILE A 367 33.57 6.90 14.42
N GLU A 368 34.80 6.39 14.35
CA GLU A 368 35.14 5.12 15.00
C GLU A 368 34.95 5.29 16.51
N GLY A 369 34.12 4.42 17.11
CA GLY A 369 33.68 4.51 18.51
C GLY A 369 34.77 4.35 19.59
N ASN A 370 36.05 4.53 19.25
CA ASN A 370 37.14 4.65 20.22
C ASN A 370 37.22 6.03 20.88
N ASP A 371 36.57 7.07 20.33
CA ASP A 371 36.61 8.44 20.86
C ASP A 371 35.52 8.78 21.90
N ILE A 372 34.66 7.83 22.30
CA ILE A 372 33.62 8.04 23.34
C ILE A 372 34.08 7.51 24.71
N ARG A 373 35.37 7.68 25.03
CA ARG A 373 35.90 7.55 26.40
C ARG A 373 36.51 8.88 26.83
N GLY A 374 35.63 9.83 27.14
CA GLY A 374 35.94 11.11 27.79
C GLY A 374 34.91 11.39 28.85
#